data_AF-A0A920JNE5-F1
#
_entry.id   AF-A0A920JNE5-F1
#
_cell.length_a   1.000
_cell.length_b   1.000
_cell.length_c   1.000
_cell.angle_alpha   90.00
_cell.angle_beta   90.00
_cell.angle_gamma   90.00
#
_symmetry.space_group_name_H-M   'P 1'
#
loop_
_entity.id
_entity.type
_entity.pdbx_description
1 polymer ?
#
loop_
_entity_poly.entity_id
_entity_poly.type
_entity_poly.pdbx_seq_one_letter_code
_entity_poly.pdbx_strand_id
1 'polypeptide(L)' 'MGLNVAKQTGVTLLGRAKGRHFLIYNGHENIEFDQKPEPRRDDSPDVWKRR' A
#
# COMPACT_ATOMS: atom_id res chain seq x y z
N MET A 1 -11.44 -5.00 11.86
CA MET A 1 -11.59 -3.96 12.89
C MET A 1 -10.90 -2.66 12.50
N GLY A 2 -9.58 -2.59 12.28
CA GLY A 2 -8.90 -1.31 11.94
C GLY A 2 -9.41 -0.59 10.68
N LEU A 3 -9.73 -1.32 9.61
CA LEU A 3 -10.31 -0.73 8.39
C LEU A 3 -11.64 -0.02 8.64
N ASN A 4 -12.52 -0.61 9.46
CA ASN A 4 -13.83 -0.02 9.72
C ASN A 4 -13.70 1.28 10.52
N VAL A 5 -12.77 1.33 11.48
CA VAL A 5 -12.46 2.56 12.23
C VAL A 5 -11.94 3.63 11.27
N ALA A 6 -10.99 3.28 10.40
CA ALA A 6 -10.43 4.24 9.44
C ALA A 6 -11.50 4.85 8.51
N LYS A 7 -12.45 4.02 8.05
CA LYS A 7 -13.59 4.48 7.25
C LYS A 7 -14.54 5.39 8.04
N GLN A 8 -14.80 5.08 9.31
CA GLN A 8 -15.70 5.87 10.15
C GLN A 8 -15.12 7.22 10.56
N THR A 9 -13.81 7.28 10.79
CA THR A 9 -13.12 8.51 11.23
C THR A 9 -12.54 9.33 10.07
N GLY A 10 -12.48 8.76 8.86
CA GLY A 10 -11.92 9.42 7.68
C GLY A 10 -10.38 9.49 7.67
N VAL A 11 -9.70 8.74 8.55
CA VAL A 11 -8.22 8.76 8.60
C VAL A 11 -7.61 7.90 7.50
N THR A 12 -6.44 8.30 7.01
CA THR A 12 -5.68 7.50 6.05
C THR A 12 -5.11 6.25 6.71
N LEU A 13 -5.35 5.09 6.11
CA LEU A 13 -4.85 3.81 6.61
C LEU A 13 -3.90 3.19 5.61
N LEU A 14 -2.64 3.05 6.01
CA LEU A 14 -1.59 2.39 5.26
C LEU A 14 -1.26 1.01 5.86
N GLY A 15 -0.85 0.07 5.02
CA GLY A 15 -0.27 -1.18 5.51
C GLY A 15 0.79 -1.75 4.57
N ARG A 16 1.50 -2.77 5.07
CA ARG A 16 2.68 -3.35 4.41
C ARG A 16 3.69 -2.29 3.94
N ALA A 17 3.77 -1.16 4.64
CA ALA A 17 4.64 -0.05 4.28
C ALA A 17 6.11 -0.43 4.51
N LYS A 18 6.87 -0.56 3.43
CA LYS A 18 8.31 -0.81 3.44
C LYS A 18 8.96 0.00 2.32
N GLY A 19 9.75 1.00 2.71
CA GLY A 19 10.36 1.93 1.75
C GLY A 19 9.27 2.65 0.95
N ARG A 20 9.40 2.64 -0.39
CA ARG A 20 8.47 3.28 -1.33
C ARG A 20 7.28 2.39 -1.75
N HIS A 21 7.08 1.25 -1.06
CA HIS A 21 5.99 0.33 -1.35
C HIS A 21 5.06 0.23 -0.15
N PHE A 22 3.78 0.50 -0.36
CA PHE A 22 2.75 0.46 0.66
C PHE A 22 1.40 0.16 0.02
N LEU A 23 0.46 -0.28 0.85
CA LEU A 23 -0.94 -0.46 0.48
C LEU A 23 -1.76 0.62 1.14
N ILE A 24 -2.65 1.26 0.38
CA ILE A 24 -3.62 2.21 0.90
C ILE A 24 -4.94 1.48 1.07
N TYR A 25 -5.44 1.42 2.30
CA TYR A 25 -6.72 0.80 2.62
C TYR A 25 -7.85 1.83 2.81
N ASN A 26 -7.52 3.09 3.13
CA ASN A 26 -8.47 4.22 3.22
C ASN A 26 -7.73 5.55 3.01
N GLY A 27 -8.40 6.58 2.47
CA GLY A 27 -7.85 7.95 2.36
C GLY A 27 -6.80 8.13 1.26
N HIS A 28 -6.98 7.48 0.10
CA HIS A 28 -6.06 7.60 -1.04
C HIS A 28 -5.98 9.02 -1.61
N GLU A 29 -7.08 9.76 -1.50
CA GLU A 29 -7.25 11.14 -1.90
C GLU A 29 -6.38 12.11 -1.08
N ASN A 30 -5.93 11.68 0.10
CA ASN A 30 -5.07 12.48 0.99
C ASN A 30 -3.57 12.32 0.66
N ILE A 31 -3.22 11.59 -0.40
CA ILE A 31 -1.82 11.28 -0.75
C ILE A 31 -1.49 11.87 -2.11
N GLU A 32 -0.47 12.73 -2.12
CA GLU A 32 0.19 13.18 -3.34
C GLU A 32 1.35 12.22 -3.66
N PHE A 33 1.32 11.62 -4.85
CA PHE A 33 2.37 10.71 -5.30
C PHE A 33 3.46 11.50 -6.04
N ASP A 34 4.61 11.64 -5.39
CA ASP A 34 5.78 12.36 -5.91
C ASP A 34 6.54 11.59 -6.99
N GLN A 35 6.49 10.25 -6.94
CA GLN A 35 7.24 9.40 -7.84
C GLN A 35 6.46 8.16 -8.27
N LYS A 36 6.56 7.82 -9.57
CA LYS A 36 6.10 6.52 -10.08
C LYS A 36 7.05 5.41 -9.56
N PRO A 37 6.53 4.30 -9.03
CA PRO A 37 7.37 3.20 -8.58
C PRO A 37 8.10 2.54 -9.77
N GLU A 38 9.30 2.02 -9.51
CA GLU A 38 10.03 1.21 -10.47
C GLU A 38 9.21 -0.05 -10.84
N PRO A 39 9.27 -0.52 -12.10
CA PRO A 39 8.67 -1.78 -12.48
C PRO A 39 9.17 -2.92 -11.59
N ARG A 40 8.30 -3.88 -11.29
CA ARG A 40 8.74 -5.13 -10.66
C ARG A 40 9.78 -5.76 -11.56
N ARG A 41 10.94 -6.11 -11.00
CA ARG A 41 12.00 -6.80 -11.76
C ARG A 41 11.50 -8.15 -12.27
N ASP A 42 11.87 -8.51 -13.50
CA ASP A 42 11.47 -9.78 -14.11
C ASP A 42 11.98 -11.01 -13.35
N ASP A 43 13.11 -10.88 -12.65
CA ASP A 43 13.70 -11.93 -11.80
C ASP A 43 13.02 -12.08 -10.43
N SER A 44 12.03 -11.23 -10.12
CA SER A 44 11.35 -11.26 -8.83
C SER A 44 10.52 -12.55 -8.69
N PRO A 45 10.78 -13.39 -7.66
CA PRO A 45 10.01 -14.61 -7.45
C PRO A 45 8.52 -14.30 -7.39
N ASP A 46 7.71 -15.17 -7.98
CA ASP A 46 6.26 -15.08 -7.80
C ASP A 46 5.94 -15.11 -6.29
N VAL A 47 5.07 -14.19 -5.86
CA VAL A 47 4.66 -14.09 -4.44
C VAL A 47 4.02 -15.40 -3.98
N TRP A 48 3.39 -16.14 -4.89
CA TRP A 48 2.75 -17.42 -4.62
C TRP A 48 3.72 -18.60 -4.56
N LYS A 49 4.93 -18.48 -5.11
CA LYS A 49 5.99 -19.51 -5.04
C LYS A 49 6.86 -19.42 -3.78
N ARG A 50 6.63 -18.42 -2.92
CA ARG A 50 7.39 -18.20 -1.66
C ARG A 50 6.76 -18.87 -0.43
N ARG A 51 5.68 -19.64 -0.59
CA ARG A 51 4.98 -20.33 0.50
C ARG A 51 5.25 -21.82 0.47
#